data_AF-A0A0P9FKP5-F1
#
_entry.id   AF-A0A0P9FKP5-F1
#
_cell.length_a   1.000
_cell.length_b   1.000
_cell.length_c   1.000
_cell.angle_alpha   90.00
_cell.angle_beta   90.00
_cell.angle_gamma   90.00
#
_symmetry.space_group_name_H-M   'P 1'
#
loop_
_entity.id
_entity.type
_entity.pdbx_description
1 polymer ?
#
loop_
_entity_poly.entity_id
_entity_poly.type
_entity_poly.pdbx_seq_one_letter_code
_entity_poly.pdbx_strand_id
1 'polypeptide(L)' 'MKYLIWRRQVALLAKEQGITNWDSMTTWRDLFLQNFTPEQALIKAKLDNFD' A
#
# COMPACT_ATOMS: atom_id res chain seq x y z
N MET A 1 1.36 -0.01 17.13
CA MET A 1 1.82 -1.36 16.75
C MET A 1 1.15 -1.91 15.49
N LYS A 2 -0.19 -1.78 15.31
CA LYS A 2 -0.93 -2.32 14.14
C LYS A 2 -0.51 -1.75 12.76
N TYR A 3 -0.21 -0.46 12.66
CA TYR A 3 0.15 0.19 11.38
C TYR A 3 1.47 -0.30 10.76
N LEU A 4 2.52 -0.49 11.57
CA LEU A 4 3.84 -0.88 11.06
C LEU A 4 3.84 -2.29 10.48
N ILE A 5 3.11 -3.21 11.11
CA ILE A 5 2.92 -4.57 10.62
C ILE A 5 2.14 -4.54 9.31
N TRP A 6 1.03 -3.79 9.27
CA TRP A 6 0.21 -3.61 8.07
C TRP A 6 1.02 -3.02 6.91
N ARG A 7 1.81 -1.97 7.16
CA ARG A 7 2.66 -1.34 6.13
C ARG A 7 3.72 -2.31 5.60
N ARG A 8 4.26 -3.17 6.46
CA ARG A 8 5.19 -4.23 6.05
C ARG A 8 4.53 -5.27 5.15
N GLN A 9 3.28 -5.65 5.43
CA GLN A 9 2.52 -6.57 4.58
C GLN A 9 2.27 -5.97 3.19
N VAL A 10 1.86 -4.71 3.13
CA VAL A 10 1.72 -3.98 1.86
C VAL A 10 3.03 -3.98 1.07
N ALA A 11 4.16 -3.69 1.72
CA ALA A 11 5.47 -3.67 1.08
C ALA A 11 5.93 -5.06 0.58
N LEU A 12 5.55 -6.13 1.26
CA LEU A 12 5.83 -7.50 0.81
C LEU A 12 5.00 -7.86 -0.42
N LEU A 13 3.69 -7.61 -0.39
CA LEU A 13 2.80 -7.83 -1.53
C LEU A 13 3.22 -7.00 -2.74
N ALA A 14 3.64 -5.76 -2.50
CA ALA A 14 4.20 -4.87 -3.51
C ALA A 14 5.39 -5.49 -4.25
N LYS A 15 6.34 -6.04 -3.47
CA LYS A 15 7.55 -6.70 -3.99
C LYS A 15 7.21 -7.97 -4.75
N GLU A 16 6.27 -8.78 -4.26
CA GLU A 16 5.79 -9.99 -4.96
C GLU A 16 5.19 -9.66 -6.33
N GLN A 17 4.55 -8.51 -6.46
CA GLN A 17 3.98 -8.04 -7.72
C GLN A 17 4.99 -7.31 -8.62
N GLY A 18 6.27 -7.31 -8.27
CA GLY A 18 7.36 -6.82 -9.12
C GLY A 18 7.48 -5.31 -9.22
N ILE A 19 6.84 -4.57 -8.32
CA ILE A 19 6.83 -3.12 -8.39
C ILE A 19 7.81 -2.64 -7.32
N THR A 20 8.66 -1.68 -7.69
CA THR A 20 9.82 -1.27 -6.89
C THR A 20 9.88 0.25 -6.68
N ASN A 21 9.23 1.03 -7.54
CA ASN A 21 9.00 2.46 -7.38
C ASN A 21 7.57 2.71 -6.88
N TRP A 22 7.41 2.82 -5.56
CA TRP A 22 6.14 3.11 -4.89
C TRP A 22 6.28 4.31 -3.97
N ASP A 23 6.90 5.35 -4.49
CA ASP A 23 6.96 6.64 -3.80
C ASP A 23 5.90 7.53 -4.43
N SER A 24 4.64 7.22 -4.13
CA SER A 24 3.52 8.01 -4.61
C SER A 24 2.70 8.54 -3.47
N MET A 25 2.15 9.72 -3.74
CA MET A 25 1.46 10.66 -2.87
C MET A 25 0.37 10.08 -1.95
N THR A 26 0.04 8.80 -2.06
CA THR A 26 -0.91 8.13 -1.19
C THR A 26 -0.32 7.94 0.20
N THR A 27 -0.84 8.70 1.15
CA THR A 27 -0.61 8.49 2.58
C THR A 27 -1.13 7.11 2.96
N TRP A 28 -0.27 6.09 2.95
CA TRP A 28 -0.55 4.72 3.43
C TRP A 28 -1.23 4.70 4.82
N ARG A 29 -0.97 5.75 5.61
CA ARG A 29 -1.62 6.00 6.88
C ARG A 29 -3.13 6.21 6.73
N ASP A 30 -3.58 6.92 5.72
CA ASP A 30 -5.00 7.21 5.51
C ASP A 30 -5.75 5.97 5.03
N LEU A 31 -5.14 5.16 4.16
CA LEU A 31 -5.68 3.85 3.79
C LEU A 31 -5.80 2.92 5.00
N PHE A 32 -4.79 2.92 5.87
CA PHE A 32 -4.84 2.17 7.13
C PHE A 32 -5.96 2.68 8.06
N LEU A 33 -6.13 3.99 8.20
CA LEU A 33 -7.18 4.59 9.02
C LEU A 33 -8.59 4.34 8.46
N GLN A 34 -8.71 4.19 7.15
CA GLN A 34 -9.94 3.78 6.46
C GLN A 34 -10.19 2.26 6.52
N ASN A 35 -9.37 1.50 7.26
CA ASN A 35 -9.46 0.04 7.42
C ASN A 35 -9.32 -0.75 6.12
N PHE A 36 -8.55 -0.25 5.15
CA PHE A 36 -8.20 -1.03 3.97
C PHE A 36 -7.34 -2.24 4.37
N THR A 37 -7.58 -3.39 3.74
CA THR A 37 -6.63 -4.50 3.83
C THR A 37 -5.34 -4.16 3.07
N PRO A 38 -4.21 -4.83 3.37
CA PRO A 38 -2.97 -4.62 2.62
C PRO A 38 -3.14 -4.78 1.10
N GLU A 39 -3.95 -5.75 0.65
CA GLU A 39 -4.24 -6.01 -0.75
C GLU A 39 -5.06 -4.88 -1.38
N GLN A 40 -6.11 -4.42 -0.69
CA GLN A 40 -6.94 -3.31 -1.17
C GLN A 40 -6.14 -2.00 -1.27
N ALA A 41 -5.28 -1.75 -0.29
CA ALA A 41 -4.41 -0.59 -0.31
C ALA A 41 -3.41 -0.65 -1.48
N LEU A 42 -2.89 -1.84 -1.79
CA LEU A 42 -2.02 -2.05 -2.93
C LEU A 42 -2.73 -1.80 -4.27
N ILE A 43 -3.96 -2.30 -4.42
CA ILE A 43 -4.79 -2.07 -5.62
C ILE A 43 -5.10 -0.58 -5.77
N LYS A 44 -5.47 0.10 -4.68
CA LYS A 44 -5.76 1.53 -4.69
C LYS A 44 -4.51 2.35 -5.07
N ALA A 45 -3.37 2.04 -4.47
CA ALA A 45 -2.10 2.68 -4.81
C ALA A 45 -1.67 2.44 -6.27
N LYS A 46 -1.94 1.25 -6.84
CA LYS A 46 -1.73 0.99 -8.26
C LYS A 46 -2.61 1.86 -9.16
N LEU A 47 -3.89 1.97 -8.83
CA LEU A 47 -4.84 2.80 -9.58
C LEU A 47 -4.47 4.29 -9.54
N ASP A 48 -3.97 4.76 -8.39
CA ASP A 48 -3.55 6.15 -8.20
C ASP A 48 -2.18 6.46 -8.84
N ASN A 49 -1.40 5.44 -9.24
CA ASN A 49 -0.10 5.58 -9.91
C ASN A 49 -0.16 5.36 -11.44
N PHE A 50 -1.32 5.01 -11.98
CA PHE A 50 -1.51 4.71 -13.41
C PHE A 50 -1.85 5.96 -14.24
N ASP A 51 -1.29 7.11 -13.86
CA ASP A 51 -1.23 8.33 -14.67
C ASP A 51 -0.11 8.23 -15.73
#